data_AF-A0A9X2H827-F1
#
_entry.id   AF-A0A9X2H827-F1
#
_cell.length_a   1.000
_cell.length_b   1.000
_cell.length_c   1.000
_cell.angle_alpha   90.00
_cell.angle_beta   90.00
_cell.angle_gamma   90.00
#
_symmetry.space_group_name_H-M   'P 1'
#
loop_
_entity.id
_entity.type
_entity.pdbx_description
1 polymer ?
#
loop_
_entity_poly.entity_id
_entity_poly.type
_entity_poly.pdbx_seq_one_letter_code
_entity_poly.pdbx_strand_id
1 'polypeptide(L)'
;MYTYDAQLTLGVPQPIPDEVALDGFDDCQFTLCATTVAWPNEPAVVDYHAKEGRSWRLRLDRQGARVTRLGAPVAGEDQLPADVTARGTASELVLFFYGRISMESLELNGDRRIFDQLIAWDPSA
;
A
#
# COMPACT_ATOMS: atom_id res chain seq x y z
N MET A 1 -24.66 -0.25 21.44
CA MET A 1 -24.15 1.04 20.93
C MET A 1 -22.65 0.89 20.87
N TYR A 2 -22.08 0.94 19.65
CA TYR A 2 -20.74 0.45 19.32
C TYR A 2 -19.66 1.04 20.24
N THR A 3 -19.07 0.18 21.06
CA THR A 3 -17.84 0.45 21.82
C THR A 3 -16.67 0.26 20.87
N TYR A 4 -16.12 1.35 20.35
CA TYR A 4 -14.81 1.34 19.70
C TYR A 4 -14.06 2.58 20.15
N ASP A 5 -13.36 2.42 21.27
CA ASP A 5 -12.36 3.37 21.76
C ASP A 5 -11.19 2.57 22.34
N ALA A 6 -9.98 3.10 22.15
CA ALA A 6 -8.64 2.53 22.42
C ALA A 6 -8.18 1.45 21.41
N GLN A 7 -7.03 1.61 20.74
CA GLN A 7 -5.73 1.75 21.39
C GLN A 7 -4.74 2.65 20.64
N LEU A 8 -4.32 3.72 21.32
CA LEU A 8 -3.03 4.36 21.20
C LEU A 8 -2.09 3.67 22.21
N THR A 9 -1.23 2.75 21.80
CA THR A 9 -0.05 2.35 22.60
C THR A 9 1.04 1.78 21.69
N LEU A 10 2.21 2.40 21.74
CA LEU A 10 3.46 1.91 21.17
C LEU A 10 3.79 0.55 21.81
N GLY A 11 3.70 -0.56 21.07
CA GLY A 11 4.13 -1.87 21.58
C GLY A 11 3.73 -3.04 20.70
N VAL A 12 4.72 -3.61 20.00
CA VAL A 12 4.72 -4.83 19.17
C VAL A 12 3.56 -4.93 18.16
N PRO A 13 3.83 -4.89 16.84
CA PRO A 13 2.77 -5.06 15.85
C PRO A 13 2.12 -6.44 16.02
N GLN A 14 0.91 -6.46 16.56
CA GLN A 14 0.07 -7.65 16.62
C GLN A 14 -0.60 -7.83 15.25
N PRO A 15 -0.70 -9.07 14.74
CA PRO A 15 -1.33 -9.31 13.46
C PRO A 15 -2.78 -8.80 13.49
N ILE A 16 -3.10 -7.92 12.56
CA ILE A 16 -4.45 -7.35 12.40
C ILE A 16 -5.35 -8.47 11.85
N PRO A 17 -6.58 -8.66 12.37
CA PRO A 17 -7.52 -9.62 11.80
C PRO A 17 -7.73 -9.39 10.31
N ASP A 18 -7.70 -10.45 9.51
CA ASP A 18 -7.67 -10.38 8.04
C ASP A 18 -8.74 -9.44 7.44
N GLU A 19 -10.00 -9.57 7.86
CA GLU A 19 -11.08 -8.70 7.36
C GLU A 19 -10.84 -7.22 7.71
N VAL A 20 -10.32 -6.92 8.90
CA VAL A 20 -9.99 -5.57 9.34
C VAL A 20 -8.74 -5.04 8.63
N ALA A 21 -7.77 -5.91 8.31
CA ALA A 21 -6.59 -5.52 7.55
C ALA A 21 -6.96 -5.21 6.09
N LEU A 22 -7.87 -5.98 5.49
CA LEU A 22 -8.36 -5.76 4.13
C LEU A 22 -9.22 -4.50 4.02
N ASP A 23 -10.13 -4.29 4.97
CA ASP A 23 -10.97 -3.09 5.05
C ASP A 23 -10.13 -1.85 5.40
N GLY A 24 -9.23 -1.98 6.37
CA GLY A 24 -8.29 -0.94 6.76
C GLY A 24 -7.33 -0.53 5.65
N PHE A 25 -6.89 -1.48 4.80
CA PHE A 25 -6.09 -1.12 3.63
C PHE A 25 -6.94 -0.39 2.58
N ASP A 26 -8.17 -0.83 2.28
CA ASP A 26 -9.08 -0.08 1.40
C ASP A 26 -9.30 1.37 1.89
N ASP A 27 -9.58 1.55 3.18
CA ASP A 27 -9.82 2.87 3.78
C ASP A 27 -8.53 3.73 3.86
N CYS A 28 -7.38 3.13 4.17
CA CYS A 28 -6.09 3.84 4.18
C CYS A 28 -5.71 4.33 2.77
N GLN A 29 -6.02 3.55 1.73
CA GLN A 29 -5.65 3.90 0.36
C GLN A 29 -6.40 5.14 -0.13
N PHE A 30 -7.67 5.31 0.25
CA PHE A 30 -8.46 6.50 -0.09
C PHE A 30 -8.16 7.70 0.81
N THR A 31 -7.83 7.46 2.07
CA THR A 31 -7.70 8.53 3.08
C THR A 31 -6.27 9.05 3.24
N LEU A 32 -5.27 8.19 3.03
CA LEU A 32 -3.85 8.48 3.35
C LEU A 32 -2.93 8.38 2.12
N CYS A 33 -3.20 7.47 1.17
CA CYS A 33 -2.32 7.25 0.02
C CYS A 33 -2.67 8.11 -1.20
N ALA A 34 -3.92 8.60 -1.30
CA ALA A 34 -4.35 9.46 -2.39
C ALA A 34 -3.83 10.90 -2.17
N THR A 35 -2.55 11.12 -2.46
CA THR A 35 -1.97 12.47 -2.44
C THR A 35 -1.90 13.05 -3.85
N THR A 36 -2.16 14.35 -3.97
CA THR A 36 -1.96 15.13 -5.19
C THR A 36 -0.55 15.72 -5.28
N VAL A 37 0.30 15.50 -4.27
CA VAL A 37 1.71 15.89 -4.32
C VAL A 37 2.36 15.12 -5.44
N ALA A 38 3.11 15.82 -6.30
CA ALA A 38 3.75 15.19 -7.43
C ALA A 38 4.81 14.19 -6.97
N TRP A 39 4.78 12.99 -7.56
CA TRP A 39 5.89 12.06 -7.44
C TRP A 39 7.15 12.67 -8.09
N PRO A 40 8.28 12.79 -7.37
CA PRO A 40 9.47 13.48 -7.88
C PRO A 40 10.34 12.60 -8.80
N ASN A 41 10.11 11.30 -8.84
CA ASN A 41 10.86 10.35 -9.67
C ASN A 41 10.09 9.99 -10.96
N GLU A 42 10.65 9.07 -11.75
CA GLU A 42 9.97 8.55 -12.94
C GLU A 42 8.65 7.88 -12.57
N PRO A 43 7.60 7.98 -13.41
CA PRO A 43 6.33 7.33 -13.15
C PRO A 43 6.51 5.82 -12.91
N ALA A 44 5.82 5.30 -11.90
CA ALA A 44 6.00 3.92 -11.46
C ALA A 44 4.66 3.27 -11.06
N VAL A 45 4.56 1.96 -11.30
CA VAL A 45 3.41 1.11 -10.93
C VAL A 45 3.86 0.06 -9.93
N VAL A 46 3.24 0.08 -8.76
CA VAL A 46 3.49 -0.85 -7.65
C VAL A 46 2.27 -1.72 -7.44
N ASP A 47 2.41 -3.05 -7.51
CA ASP A 47 1.32 -3.98 -7.18
C ASP A 47 1.54 -4.62 -5.80
N TYR A 48 0.51 -4.55 -4.97
CA TYR A 48 0.45 -5.19 -3.66
C TYR A 48 -0.49 -6.40 -3.73
N HIS A 49 0.00 -7.57 -3.34
CA HIS A 49 -0.76 -8.81 -3.33
C HIS A 49 -0.86 -9.37 -1.91
N ALA A 50 -2.06 -9.34 -1.34
CA ALA A 50 -2.37 -10.02 -0.11
C ALA A 50 -2.50 -11.53 -0.34
N LYS A 51 -1.92 -12.34 0.55
CA LYS A 51 -2.04 -13.81 0.53
C LYS A 51 -3.50 -14.28 0.73
N GLU A 52 -4.30 -13.44 1.35
CA GLU A 52 -5.74 -13.57 1.58
C GLU A 52 -6.57 -13.38 0.29
N GLY A 53 -5.92 -13.07 -0.84
CA GLY A 53 -6.52 -13.10 -2.18
C GLY A 53 -6.93 -11.75 -2.75
N ARG A 54 -6.71 -10.65 -2.02
CA ARG A 54 -6.93 -9.29 -2.54
C ARG A 54 -5.65 -8.70 -3.11
N SER A 55 -5.80 -7.80 -4.07
CA SER A 55 -4.65 -7.15 -4.69
C SER A 55 -4.98 -5.69 -5.01
N TRP A 56 -3.96 -4.84 -4.94
CA TRP A 56 -4.08 -3.40 -5.16
C TRP A 56 -2.92 -2.94 -6.01
N ARG A 57 -3.14 -1.86 -6.73
CA ARG A 57 -2.17 -1.20 -7.58
C ARG A 57 -2.03 0.23 -7.13
N LEU A 58 -0.82 0.68 -6.88
CA LEU A 58 -0.45 2.06 -6.62
C LEU A 58 0.28 2.60 -7.85
N ARG A 59 -0.28 3.65 -8.46
CA ARG A 59 0.35 4.43 -9.51
C ARG A 59 0.95 5.69 -8.91
N LEU A 60 2.19 5.94 -9.27
CA LEU A 60 2.96 7.11 -8.88
C LEU A 60 3.27 7.89 -10.15
N ASP A 61 2.76 9.11 -10.24
CA ASP A 61 3.04 10.01 -11.36
C ASP A 61 3.05 11.47 -10.90
N ARG A 62 3.17 12.41 -11.85
CA ARG A 62 3.19 13.85 -11.52
C ARG A 62 1.88 14.38 -10.93
N GLN A 63 0.79 13.63 -11.03
CA GLN A 63 -0.50 13.92 -10.36
C GLN A 63 -0.55 13.33 -8.95
N GLY A 64 0.47 12.57 -8.57
CA GLY A 64 0.71 12.03 -7.25
C GLY A 64 0.48 10.53 -7.18
N ALA A 65 -0.04 10.08 -6.05
CA ALA A 65 -0.25 8.68 -5.76
C ALA A 65 -1.73 8.33 -5.93
N ARG A 66 -2.03 7.34 -6.77
CA ARG A 66 -3.38 6.83 -6.98
C ARG A 66 -3.44 5.33 -6.83
N VAL A 67 -4.42 4.87 -6.08
CA VAL A 67 -4.57 3.46 -5.77
C VAL A 67 -5.81 2.93 -6.48
N THR A 68 -5.71 1.71 -6.98
CA THR A 68 -6.82 0.98 -7.58
C THR A 68 -6.83 -0.46 -7.07
N ARG A 69 -8.02 -1.03 -6.81
CA ARG A 69 -8.14 -2.46 -6.49
C ARG A 69 -8.02 -3.28 -7.77
N LEU A 70 -7.07 -4.21 -7.80
CA LEU A 70 -6.91 -5.16 -8.89
C LEU A 70 -8.03 -6.22 -8.79
N GLY A 71 -8.75 -6.43 -9.89
CA GLY A 71 -9.87 -7.38 -9.98
C GLY A 71 -11.26 -6.78 -9.77
N ALA A 72 -11.35 -5.49 -9.42
CA ALA A 72 -12.55 -4.72 -9.74
C ALA A 72 -12.56 -4.45 -11.26
N PRO A 73 -13.73 -4.44 -11.94
CA PRO A 73 -13.78 -4.11 -13.36
C PRO A 73 -13.44 -2.63 -13.54
N VAL A 74 -12.15 -2.33 -13.75
CA VAL A 74 -11.67 -0.98 -14.09
C VAL A 74 -11.36 -0.97 -15.57
N ALA A 75 -12.04 -0.11 -16.32
CA ALA A 75 -11.89 -0.02 -17.76
C ALA A 75 -10.45 0.40 -18.12
N GLY A 76 -9.68 -0.52 -18.71
CA GLY A 76 -8.49 -0.22 -19.52
C GLY A 76 -7.16 0.02 -18.81
N GLU A 77 -7.13 0.44 -17.54
CA GLU A 77 -5.87 0.86 -16.91
C GLU A 77 -5.11 -0.27 -16.17
N ASP A 78 -5.77 -1.37 -15.81
CA ASP A 78 -5.15 -2.50 -15.10
C ASP A 78 -4.19 -3.35 -15.96
N GLN A 79 -3.97 -2.97 -17.22
CA GLN A 79 -3.15 -3.74 -18.16
C GLN A 79 -1.66 -3.37 -18.17
N LEU A 80 -1.24 -2.30 -17.49
CA LEU A 80 0.19 -2.00 -17.38
C LEU A 80 0.89 -3.07 -16.53
N PRO A 81 2.07 -3.56 -16.95
CA PRO A 81 2.89 -4.39 -16.07
C PRO A 81 3.31 -3.57 -14.84
N ALA A 82 3.30 -4.20 -13.68
CA ALA A 82 3.87 -3.56 -12.49
C ALA A 82 5.38 -3.50 -12.59
N ASP A 83 5.95 -2.32 -12.31
CA ASP A 83 7.40 -2.13 -12.25
C ASP A 83 7.99 -2.82 -11.01
N VAL A 84 7.20 -2.90 -9.94
CA VAL A 84 7.52 -3.65 -8.74
C VAL A 84 6.27 -4.25 -8.11
N THR A 85 6.43 -5.41 -7.48
CA THR A 85 5.38 -6.12 -6.77
C THR A 85 5.82 -6.44 -5.35
N ALA A 86 4.91 -6.33 -4.40
CA ALA A 86 5.09 -6.76 -3.03
C ALA A 86 3.98 -7.74 -2.64
N ARG A 87 4.37 -8.89 -2.07
CA ARG A 87 3.45 -9.93 -1.64
C ARG A 87 3.67 -10.27 -0.17
N GLY A 88 2.58 -10.34 0.58
CA GLY A 88 2.56 -10.62 2.01
C GLY A 88 1.13 -10.83 2.49
N THR A 89 0.94 -10.99 3.79
CA THR A 89 -0.40 -10.88 4.40
C THR A 89 -0.89 -9.44 4.33
N ALA A 90 -2.21 -9.22 4.37
CA ALA A 90 -2.79 -7.89 4.43
C ALA A 90 -2.25 -7.10 5.62
N SER A 91 -2.06 -7.76 6.77
CA SER A 91 -1.46 -7.14 7.96
C SER A 91 0.00 -6.72 7.71
N GLU A 92 0.82 -7.55 7.05
CA GLU A 92 2.19 -7.17 6.71
C GLU A 92 2.24 -6.00 5.73
N LEU A 93 1.37 -5.98 4.71
CA LEU A 93 1.27 -4.88 3.76
C LEU A 93 0.92 -3.55 4.44
N VAL A 94 -0.05 -3.56 5.36
CA VAL A 94 -0.42 -2.40 6.18
C VAL A 94 0.75 -1.95 7.05
N LEU A 95 1.39 -2.88 7.77
CA LEU A 95 2.52 -2.55 8.64
C LEU A 95 3.72 -2.00 7.86
N PHE A 96 3.98 -2.55 6.68
CA PHE A 96 5.03 -2.08 5.78
C PHE A 96 4.74 -0.65 5.33
N PHE A 97 3.49 -0.35 4.96
CA PHE A 97 3.07 0.99 4.57
C PHE A 97 3.29 2.03 5.68
N TYR A 98 3.06 1.64 6.95
CA TYR A 98 3.35 2.49 8.11
C TYR A 98 4.83 2.49 8.55
N GLY A 99 5.73 1.87 7.79
CA GLY A 99 7.15 1.75 8.14
C GLY A 99 7.40 0.96 9.43
N ARG A 100 6.46 0.09 9.83
CA ARG A 100 6.55 -0.72 11.05
C ARG A 100 7.28 -2.05 10.86
N ILE A 101 7.39 -2.53 9.62
CA ILE A 101 8.18 -3.71 9.25
C ILE A 101 9.09 -3.41 8.06
N SER A 102 10.15 -4.18 7.92
CA SER A 102 11.09 -4.07 6.81
C SER A 102 10.52 -4.65 5.52
N MET A 103 10.97 -4.12 4.38
CA MET A 103 10.77 -4.71 3.06
C MET A 103 11.24 -6.17 2.94
N GLU A 104 12.20 -6.60 3.77
CA GLU A 104 12.68 -7.99 3.82
C GLU A 104 11.62 -8.97 4.35
N SER A 105 10.59 -8.47 5.03
CA SER A 105 9.45 -9.28 5.48
C SER A 105 8.45 -9.59 4.37
N LEU A 106 8.57 -8.93 3.20
CA LEU A 106 7.68 -9.09 2.05
C LEU A 106 8.39 -9.80 0.89
N GLU A 107 7.63 -10.55 0.11
CA GLU A 107 8.09 -11.14 -1.14
C GLU A 107 8.07 -10.05 -2.24
N LEU A 108 9.24 -9.47 -2.53
CA LEU A 108 9.40 -8.41 -3.53
C LEU A 108 9.95 -8.90 -4.87
N ASN A 109 9.26 -8.58 -5.97
CA ASN A 109 9.74 -8.80 -7.35
C ASN A 109 9.70 -7.51 -8.17
N GLY A 110 10.69 -7.27 -9.04
CA GLY A 110 10.78 -6.06 -9.88
C GLY A 110 11.83 -5.06 -9.37
N ASP A 111 11.65 -3.77 -9.68
CA ASP A 111 12.59 -2.73 -9.28
C ASP A 111 12.35 -2.25 -7.84
N ARG A 112 13.14 -2.79 -6.92
CA ARG A 112 13.08 -2.48 -5.48
C ARG A 112 13.39 -1.02 -5.16
N ARG A 113 14.10 -0.30 -6.04
CA ARG A 113 14.44 1.11 -5.84
C ARG A 113 13.21 1.99 -5.77
N ILE A 114 12.10 1.56 -6.39
CA ILE A 114 10.82 2.27 -6.32
C ILE A 114 10.32 2.33 -4.87
N PHE A 115 10.53 1.28 -4.06
CA PHE A 115 10.20 1.32 -2.63
C PHE A 115 11.12 2.24 -1.85
N ASP A 116 12.43 2.25 -2.14
CA ASP A 116 13.36 3.19 -1.51
C ASP A 116 12.96 4.64 -1.79
N GLN A 117 12.60 4.93 -3.04
CA GLN A 117 12.09 6.23 -3.46
C GLN A 117 10.76 6.57 -2.77
N LEU A 118 9.87 5.59 -2.58
CA LEU A 118 8.56 5.78 -1.96
C LEU A 118 8.71 6.10 -0.47
N ILE A 119 9.64 5.43 0.21
CA ILE A 119 9.98 5.69 1.61
C ILE A 119 10.65 7.05 1.79
N ALA A 120 11.50 7.47 0.84
CA ALA A 120 12.15 8.77 0.85
C ALA A 120 11.21 9.92 0.45
N TRP A 121 10.08 9.61 -0.18
CA TRP A 121 9.10 10.60 -0.59
C TRP A 121 8.24 11.02 0.59
N ASP A 122 8.42 12.27 1.00
CA ASP A 122 7.60 12.90 2.03
C ASP A 122 6.56 13.82 1.35
N PRO A 123 5.29 13.38 1.22
CA PRO A 123 4.22 14.22 0.68
C PRO A 123 3.73 15.29 1.67
N SER A 124 4.25 15.34 2.90
CA SER A 124 3.89 16.31 3.92
C SER A 124 4.94 17.40 4.17
N ALA A 125 6.13 17.26 3.57
CA ALA A 125 7.25 18.19 3.69
C ALA A 125 7.06 19.52 2.94
#